data_AF-A0A5D0UIM0-F1
#
_entry.id   AF-A0A5D0UIM0-F1
#
_cell.length_a   1.000
_cell.length_b   1.000
_cell.length_c   1.000
_cell.angle_alpha   90.00
_cell.angle_beta   90.00
_cell.angle_gamma   90.00
#
_symmetry.space_group_name_H-M   'P 1'
#
loop_
_entity.id
_entity.type
_entity.pdbx_description
1 polymer ?
#
loop_
_entity_poly.entity_id
_entity_poly.type
_entity_poly.pdbx_seq_one_letter_code
_entity_poly.pdbx_strand_id
1 'polypeptide(L)'
;MHSEPSSASGARPRTDQQSDDDLCDQELARIRAEFNSTPAGGWGIVLDRRSRRWTAVRGVGGGSLIVHAGSADELRERITTGQWTMGAVPGVR
;
A
#
# COMPACT_ATOMS: atom_id res chain seq x y z
N MET A 1 -34.74 -42.63 18.16
CA MET A 1 -35.14 -41.71 17.07
C MET A 1 -34.74 -40.32 17.53
N HIS A 2 -33.45 -39.95 17.42
CA HIS A 2 -32.82 -39.17 16.34
C HIS A 2 -33.44 -37.79 16.08
N SER A 3 -32.72 -36.72 16.47
CA SER A 3 -32.55 -35.42 15.78
C SER A 3 -31.46 -34.65 16.55
N GLU A 4 -30.18 -34.83 16.18
CA GLU A 4 -29.36 -33.94 15.32
C GLU A 4 -28.65 -32.80 16.10
N PRO A 5 -27.31 -32.64 15.93
CA PRO A 5 -26.52 -31.66 16.67
C PRO A 5 -26.59 -30.26 16.05
N SER A 6 -26.84 -29.25 16.89
CA SER A 6 -26.65 -27.83 16.53
C SER A 6 -25.17 -27.49 16.41
N SER A 7 -24.56 -27.74 15.25
CA SER A 7 -23.23 -27.24 14.90
C SER A 7 -23.36 -25.95 14.09
N ALA A 8 -23.64 -24.85 14.77
CA ALA A 8 -23.46 -23.51 14.22
C ALA A 8 -22.16 -22.91 14.79
N SER A 9 -21.04 -23.16 14.11
CA SER A 9 -19.81 -22.38 14.25
C SER A 9 -19.25 -22.15 12.85
N GLY A 10 -19.77 -21.11 12.20
CA GLY A 10 -19.29 -20.61 10.92
C GLY A 10 -17.87 -20.08 11.08
N ALA A 11 -16.89 -20.85 10.63
CA ALA A 11 -15.48 -20.49 10.67
C ALA A 11 -14.80 -20.73 9.32
N ARG A 12 -15.22 -20.03 8.25
CA ARG A 12 -14.42 -19.78 7.02
C ARG A 12 -14.85 -18.41 6.47
N PRO A 13 -13.91 -17.51 6.12
CA PRO A 13 -12.81 -17.80 5.19
C PRO A 13 -11.45 -17.21 5.66
N ARG A 14 -10.52 -18.06 6.11
CA ARG A 14 -9.11 -17.65 6.27
C ARG A 14 -8.34 -17.69 4.95
N THR A 15 -8.72 -18.57 4.04
CA THR A 15 -7.99 -18.83 2.80
C THR A 15 -8.10 -17.69 1.78
N ASP A 16 -9.28 -17.09 1.63
CA ASP A 16 -9.55 -16.02 0.67
C ASP A 16 -8.82 -14.71 1.07
N GLN A 17 -8.82 -14.41 2.37
CA GLN A 17 -8.13 -13.28 2.97
C GLN A 17 -6.60 -13.39 2.85
N GLN A 18 -6.04 -14.59 3.01
CA GLN A 18 -4.58 -14.80 2.88
C GLN A 18 -4.13 -14.55 1.44
N SER A 19 -4.90 -15.01 0.44
CA SER A 19 -4.56 -14.78 -0.97
C SER A 19 -4.57 -13.30 -1.37
N ASP A 20 -5.53 -12.50 -0.87
CA ASP A 20 -5.57 -11.04 -1.10
C ASP A 20 -4.33 -10.35 -0.50
N ASP A 21 -3.89 -10.81 0.67
CA ASP A 21 -2.77 -10.26 1.42
C ASP A 21 -1.42 -10.57 0.75
N ASP A 22 -1.24 -11.81 0.27
CA ASP A 22 -0.06 -12.24 -0.51
C ASP A 22 0.04 -11.49 -1.86
N LEU A 23 -1.09 -11.24 -2.53
CA LEU A 23 -1.14 -10.45 -3.76
C LEU A 23 -0.73 -8.99 -3.49
N CYS A 24 -1.26 -8.39 -2.42
CA CYS A 24 -0.89 -7.03 -2.02
C CYS A 24 0.60 -6.92 -1.69
N ASP A 25 1.20 -7.91 -1.02
CA ASP A 25 2.65 -7.95 -0.76
C ASP A 25 3.46 -8.05 -2.05
N GLN A 26 3.02 -8.87 -3.01
CA GLN A 26 3.67 -9.01 -4.30
C GLN A 26 3.64 -7.69 -5.09
N GLU A 27 2.50 -7.00 -5.12
CA GLU A 27 2.37 -5.69 -5.76
C GLU A 27 3.25 -4.64 -5.06
N LEU A 28 3.29 -4.65 -3.72
CA LEU A 28 4.11 -3.74 -2.94
C LEU A 28 5.60 -3.93 -3.22
N ALA A 29 6.06 -5.19 -3.27
CA ALA A 29 7.43 -5.51 -3.61
C ALA A 29 7.79 -5.05 -5.03
N ARG A 30 6.89 -5.22 -5.99
CA ARG A 30 7.08 -4.81 -7.38
C ARG A 30 7.23 -3.29 -7.52
N ILE A 31 6.33 -2.52 -6.93
CA ILE A 31 6.38 -1.04 -7.00
C ILE A 31 7.62 -0.52 -6.26
N ARG A 32 7.97 -1.10 -5.10
CA ARG A 32 9.21 -0.76 -4.40
C ARG A 32 10.42 -1.02 -5.27
N ALA A 33 10.51 -2.15 -5.95
CA ALA A 33 11.62 -2.43 -6.86
C ALA A 33 11.71 -1.40 -8.00
N GLU A 34 10.56 -0.97 -8.54
CA GLU A 34 10.50 0.02 -9.63
C GLU A 34 10.93 1.43 -9.18
N PHE A 35 10.45 1.90 -8.02
CA PHE A 35 10.59 3.31 -7.62
C PHE A 35 11.56 3.57 -6.46
N ASN A 36 12.05 2.55 -5.77
CA ASN A 36 13.02 2.69 -4.67
C ASN A 36 14.49 2.64 -5.14
N SER A 37 14.74 2.77 -6.45
CA SER A 37 16.09 2.70 -7.00
C SER A 37 16.88 4.02 -6.84
N THR A 38 18.05 3.95 -6.19
CA THR A 38 19.05 5.02 -6.07
C THR A 38 19.81 5.21 -7.39
N PRO A 39 20.21 6.43 -7.82
CA PRO A 39 20.75 7.49 -6.95
C PRO A 39 19.91 8.77 -6.80
N ALA A 40 18.76 8.90 -7.46
CA ALA A 40 17.98 10.16 -7.47
C ALA A 40 17.04 10.37 -6.27
N GLY A 41 17.22 9.62 -5.18
CA GLY A 41 16.29 9.60 -4.03
C GLY A 41 15.05 8.76 -4.34
N GLY A 42 15.06 7.51 -3.89
CA GLY A 42 13.97 6.56 -4.11
C GLY A 42 12.67 6.98 -3.40
N TRP A 43 11.56 6.42 -3.87
CA TRP A 43 10.26 6.54 -3.21
C TRP A 43 10.13 5.51 -2.09
N GLY A 44 9.86 5.98 -0.88
CA GLY A 44 9.37 5.16 0.22
C GLY A 44 7.89 4.86 0.04
N ILE A 45 7.55 3.60 -0.26
CA ILE A 45 6.16 3.19 -0.53
C ILE A 45 5.64 2.31 0.60
N VAL A 46 4.45 2.65 1.08
CA VAL A 46 3.71 1.94 2.13
C VAL A 46 2.28 1.68 1.70
N LEU A 47 1.74 0.55 2.13
CA LEU A 47 0.34 0.17 1.96
C LEU A 47 -0.32 0.05 3.32
N ASP A 48 -1.33 0.88 3.59
CA ASP A 48 -2.24 0.68 4.71
C ASP A 48 -3.33 -0.31 4.28
N ARG A 49 -3.21 -1.57 4.71
CA ARG A 49 -4.16 -2.63 4.35
C ARG A 49 -5.55 -2.43 4.92
N ARG A 50 -5.64 -1.80 6.10
CA ARG A 50 -6.92 -1.54 6.76
C ARG A 50 -7.82 -0.61 5.96
N SER A 51 -7.22 0.41 5.36
CA SER A 51 -7.93 1.41 4.54
C SER A 51 -7.74 1.17 3.04
N ARG A 52 -7.06 0.09 2.65
CA ARG A 52 -6.62 -0.22 1.28
C ARG A 52 -6.02 1.01 0.59
N ARG A 53 -5.15 1.72 1.29
CA ARG A 53 -4.58 3.00 0.84
C ARG A 53 -3.09 2.88 0.61
N TRP A 54 -2.68 3.17 -0.61
CA TRP A 54 -1.29 3.24 -1.04
C TRP A 54 -0.76 4.64 -0.80
N THR A 55 0.46 4.74 -0.26
CA THR A 55 1.15 6.02 -0.06
C THR A 55 2.61 5.90 -0.48
N ALA A 56 3.07 6.82 -1.33
CA ALA A 56 4.47 6.96 -1.69
C ALA A 56 5.00 8.31 -1.21
N VAL A 57 6.21 8.30 -0.68
CA VAL A 57 6.89 9.48 -0.13
C VAL A 57 8.29 9.58 -0.73
N ARG A 58 8.66 10.74 -1.25
CA ARG A 58 10.02 11.02 -1.71
C ARG A 58 10.55 12.29 -1.06
N GLY A 59 11.70 12.17 -0.39
CA GLY A 59 12.40 13.33 0.15
C GLY A 59 12.96 14.20 -0.97
N VAL A 60 12.69 15.50 -0.92
CA VAL A 60 13.25 16.50 -1.84
C VAL A 60 13.87 17.62 -0.99
N GLY A 61 14.92 18.29 -1.49
CA GLY A 61 15.65 19.30 -0.72
C GLY A 61 14.73 20.43 -0.22
N GLY A 62 14.25 20.32 1.02
CA GLY A 62 13.31 21.24 1.67
C GLY A 62 11.89 20.71 1.94
N GLY A 63 11.56 19.46 1.60
CA GLY A 63 10.20 18.92 1.76
C GLY A 63 10.07 17.43 1.45
N SER A 64 8.84 16.95 1.36
CA SER A 64 8.54 15.60 0.91
C SER A 64 7.45 15.63 -0.15
N LEU A 65 7.64 14.92 -1.25
CA LEU A 65 6.56 14.64 -2.20
C LEU A 65 5.75 13.47 -1.66
N ILE A 66 4.44 13.64 -1.59
CA ILE A 66 3.51 12.62 -1.09
C ILE A 66 2.52 12.30 -2.21
N VAL A 67 2.32 11.01 -2.45
CA VAL A 67 1.30 10.49 -3.36
C VAL A 67 0.43 9.55 -2.56
N HIS A 68 -0.88 9.68 -2.71
CA HIS A 68 -1.85 8.71 -2.20
C HIS A 68 -2.57 8.06 -3.38
N ALA A 69 -2.97 6.81 -3.24
CA ALA A 69 -3.74 6.08 -4.25
C ALA A 69 -4.59 4.97 -3.62
N GLY A 70 -5.64 4.54 -4.33
CA GLY A 70 -6.46 3.39 -3.93
C GLY A 70 -5.88 2.04 -4.38
N SER A 71 -4.96 2.04 -5.34
CA SER A 71 -4.33 0.83 -5.88
C SER A 71 -2.85 1.04 -6.21
N ALA A 72 -2.16 -0.07 -6.45
CA ALA A 72 -0.80 -0.15 -6.94
C ALA A 72 -0.63 0.60 -8.28
N ASP A 73 -1.47 0.30 -9.27
CA ASP A 73 -1.43 0.95 -10.58
C ASP A 73 -1.73 2.45 -10.53
N GLU A 74 -2.69 2.88 -9.72
CA GLU A 74 -2.99 4.31 -9.54
C GLU A 74 -1.80 5.03 -8.90
N LEU A 75 -1.13 4.39 -7.93
CA LEU A 75 0.08 4.94 -7.31
C LEU A 75 1.18 5.12 -8.36
N ARG A 76 1.40 4.09 -9.17
CA ARG A 76 2.39 4.09 -10.26
C ARG A 76 2.11 5.19 -11.27
N GLU A 77 0.88 5.29 -11.74
CA GLU A 77 0.44 6.32 -12.68
C GLU A 77 0.68 7.73 -12.10
N ARG A 78 0.31 7.98 -10.84
CA ARG A 78 0.52 9.29 -10.22
C ARG A 78 1.99 9.65 -10.05
N ILE A 79 2.83 8.67 -9.70
CA ILE A 79 4.29 8.87 -9.62
C ILE A 79 4.88 9.16 -11.01
N THR A 80 4.42 8.50 -12.07
CA THR A 80 5.00 8.72 -13.42
C THR A 80 4.48 10.00 -14.07
N THR A 81 3.23 10.38 -13.81
CA THR A 81 2.58 11.55 -14.41
C THR A 81 2.86 12.87 -13.69
N GLY A 82 3.46 12.84 -12.50
CA GLY A 82 3.75 14.07 -11.75
C GLY A 82 2.67 14.50 -10.76
N GLN A 83 1.70 13.64 -10.47
CA GLN A 83 0.56 13.94 -9.61
C GLN A 83 0.89 13.68 -8.13
N TRP A 84 1.75 14.53 -7.56
CA TRP A 84 2.13 14.51 -6.15
C TRP A 84 1.80 15.82 -5.44
N THR A 85 1.55 15.74 -4.14
CA THR A 85 1.42 16.92 -3.27
C THR A 85 2.74 17.17 -2.55
N MET A 86 3.10 18.45 -2.36
CA MET A 86 4.17 18.79 -1.43
C MET A 86 3.65 18.67 -0.01
N GLY A 87 4.13 17.66 0.71
CA GLY A 87 4.09 17.63 2.16
C GLY A 87 5.09 18.63 2.71
N ALA A 88 4.61 19.59 3.49
CA ALA A 88 5.48 20.40 4.32
C ALA A 88 6.18 19.48 5.32
N VAL A 89 7.51 19.42 5.29
CA VAL A 89 8.24 19.00 6.48
C VAL A 89 8.06 20.15 7.47
N PRO A 90 7.41 19.96 8.65
CA PRO A 90 7.45 20.98 9.67
C PRO A 90 8.92 21.25 9.96
N GLY A 91 9.36 22.46 9.59
CA GLY A 91 10.76 22.83 9.55
C GLY A 91 11.46 22.52 10.86
N VAL A 92 12.55 21.77 10.77
CA VAL A 92 13.59 21.85 11.78
C VAL A 92 14.14 23.27 11.65
N ARG A 93 13.81 24.12 12.62
CA ARG A 93 14.42 25.43 12.83
C ARG A 93 15.81 25.25 13.42
#